data_AF-A0A929S8T5-F1
#
_entry.id   AF-A0A929S8T5-F1
#
_cell.length_a   1.000
_cell.length_b   1.000
_cell.length_c   1.000
_cell.angle_alpha   90.00
_cell.angle_beta   90.00
_cell.angle_gamma   90.00
#
_symmetry.space_group_name_H-M   'P 1'
#
loop_
_entity.id
_entity.type
_entity.pdbx_description
1 polymer ?
#
loop_
_entity_poly.entity_id
_entity_poly.type
_entity_poly.pdbx_seq_one_letter_code
_entity_poly.pdbx_strand_id
1 'polypeptide(L)'
;MNLIDGIIFNTNKLKQNSFVKMTYTGFLNTSKSSKIFAHIGFGPNWQNITDFEMKKSGLGYELTFQLPSQFDSINLAFMNNKNEWDNNFGNDFSFKLIPIKQSKLIPVTESSLNCVTLQKSSTSLRKFKLLFMKISKFLPRLLFNNYSFDTNLNNK
;
A
#
# COMPACT_ATOMS: atom_id res chain seq x y z
N MET A 1 -0.71 1.54 18.94
CA MET A 1 -0.78 3.00 18.84
C MET A 1 0.19 3.52 19.89
N ASN A 2 1.37 3.98 19.48
CA ASN A 2 2.35 4.52 20.43
C ASN A 2 1.82 5.87 20.92
N LEU A 3 1.31 5.92 22.14
CA LEU A 3 0.99 7.16 22.83
C LEU A 3 2.30 7.66 23.46
N ILE A 4 2.91 8.65 22.84
CA ILE A 4 4.03 9.40 23.41
C ILE A 4 3.56 10.86 23.45
N ASP A 5 3.44 11.41 24.65
CA ASP A 5 3.49 12.85 24.96
C ASP A 5 2.72 13.79 24.01
N GLY A 6 1.48 13.44 23.65
CA GLY A 6 0.64 14.30 22.82
C GLY A 6 1.00 14.32 21.34
N ILE A 7 1.78 13.36 20.84
CA ILE A 7 2.02 13.14 19.41
C ILE A 7 1.52 11.76 19.01
N ILE A 8 0.73 11.72 17.95
CA ILE A 8 0.16 10.50 17.40
C ILE A 8 0.57 10.38 15.94
N PHE A 9 1.25 9.29 15.60
CA PHE A 9 1.54 8.93 14.22
C PHE A 9 0.49 7.94 13.70
N ASN A 10 0.21 8.00 12.40
CA ASN A 10 -0.63 7.00 11.72
C ASN A 10 0.01 5.60 11.66
N THR A 11 1.30 5.49 11.96
CA THR A 11 2.06 4.23 11.96
C THR A 11 2.83 4.08 13.27
N ASN A 12 3.01 2.84 13.73
CA ASN A 12 3.84 2.55 14.91
C ASN A 12 5.35 2.59 14.58
N LYS A 13 5.71 2.56 13.29
CA LYS A 13 7.09 2.49 12.79
C LYS A 13 7.31 3.57 11.75
N LEU A 14 8.19 4.52 12.07
CA LEU A 14 8.62 5.58 11.15
C LEU A 14 9.71 5.01 10.25
N LYS A 15 9.40 4.76 8.98
CA LYS A 15 10.39 4.26 8.01
C LYS A 15 10.99 5.43 7.24
N GLN A 16 12.29 5.38 6.99
CA GLN A 16 12.95 6.31 6.07
C GLN A 16 12.24 6.32 4.70
N ASN A 17 12.28 7.44 3.98
CA ASN A 17 11.65 7.58 2.66
C ASN A 17 10.17 7.16 2.59
N SER A 18 9.39 7.48 3.62
CA SER A 18 7.95 7.19 3.67
C SER A 18 7.15 8.42 4.06
N PHE A 19 5.89 8.49 3.59
CA PHE A 19 4.96 9.52 4.02
C PHE A 19 4.30 9.12 5.33
N VAL A 20 4.34 10.03 6.30
CA VAL A 20 3.73 9.83 7.61
C VAL A 20 2.78 10.98 7.90
N LYS A 21 1.67 10.64 8.57
CA LYS A 21 0.73 11.61 9.11
C LYS A 21 0.94 11.69 10.62
N MET A 22 1.18 12.89 11.10
CA MET A 22 1.36 13.20 12.51
C MET A 22 0.18 14.06 12.98
N THR A 23 -0.32 13.76 14.17
CA THR A 23 -1.32 14.56 14.88
C THR A 23 -0.76 15.00 16.22
N TYR A 24 -0.74 16.30 16.46
CA TYR A 24 -0.35 16.93 17.72
C TYR A 24 -1.58 17.26 18.57
N THR A 25 -1.57 16.81 19.82
CA THR A 25 -2.61 17.00 20.84
C THR A 25 -2.04 17.53 22.16
N GLY A 26 -0.83 18.09 22.14
CA GLY A 26 -0.19 18.67 23.32
C GLY A 26 -0.85 19.95 23.81
N PHE A 27 -0.19 20.65 24.74
CA PHE A 27 -0.82 21.73 25.50
C PHE A 27 -1.19 22.97 24.66
N LEU A 28 -0.50 23.21 23.53
CA LEU A 28 -0.84 24.30 22.61
C LEU A 28 -2.20 24.07 21.91
N ASN A 29 -2.76 22.86 22.00
CA ASN A 29 -4.07 22.51 21.43
C ASN A 29 -5.27 23.14 22.17
N THR A 30 -5.04 23.89 23.25
CA THR A 30 -6.08 24.48 24.10
C THR A 30 -6.71 25.76 23.53
N SER A 31 -5.99 26.47 22.66
CA SER A 31 -6.46 27.73 22.09
C SER A 31 -7.29 27.53 20.83
N LYS A 32 -8.56 27.96 20.85
CA LYS A 32 -9.49 27.92 19.70
C LYS A 32 -9.01 28.71 18.46
N SER A 33 -8.02 29.59 18.59
CA SER A 33 -7.64 30.55 17.54
C SER A 33 -6.15 30.57 17.19
N SER A 34 -5.35 29.63 17.68
CA SER A 34 -3.92 29.62 17.37
C SER A 34 -3.63 28.76 16.15
N LYS A 35 -2.88 29.33 15.20
CA LYS A 35 -2.15 28.55 14.20
C LYS A 35 -0.99 27.86 14.92
N ILE A 36 -0.77 26.58 14.61
CA ILE A 36 0.36 25.81 15.15
C ILE A 36 1.26 25.44 13.99
N PHE A 37 2.55 25.58 14.21
CA PHE A 37 3.62 25.19 13.30
C PHE A 37 4.40 24.04 13.93
N ALA A 38 4.72 23.03 13.13
CA ALA A 38 5.65 21.98 13.50
C ALA A 38 7.05 22.40 13.06
N HIS A 39 7.95 22.55 14.03
CA HIS A 39 9.37 22.79 13.84
C HIS A 39 10.08 21.44 13.75
N ILE A 40 10.53 21.07 12.55
CA ILE A 40 11.05 19.72 12.26
C ILE A 40 12.52 19.80 11.90
N GLY A 41 13.35 19.01 12.57
CA GLY A 41 14.75 18.79 12.20
C GLY A 41 15.14 17.32 12.26
N PHE A 42 16.35 17.01 11.82
CA PHE A 42 16.82 15.62 11.70
C PHE A 42 18.18 15.40 12.36
N GLY A 43 18.43 14.16 12.76
CA GLY A 43 19.68 13.76 13.41
C GLY A 43 19.85 14.36 14.82
N PRO A 44 21.01 14.15 15.46
CA PRO A 44 21.30 14.69 16.80
C PRO A 44 21.51 16.21 16.82
N ASN A 45 21.78 16.83 15.67
CA ASN A 45 22.21 18.22 15.57
C ASN A 45 21.14 19.14 14.93
N TRP A 46 19.87 18.72 14.89
CA TRP A 46 18.79 19.51 14.28
C TRP A 46 19.13 20.00 12.85
N GLN A 47 19.46 19.05 11.97
CA GLN A 47 19.81 19.35 10.58
C GLN A 47 18.53 19.55 9.75
N ASN A 48 18.62 20.36 8.69
CA ASN A 48 17.53 20.64 7.74
C ASN A 48 16.22 21.06 8.43
N ILE A 49 16.33 22.01 9.36
CA ILE A 49 15.19 22.57 10.08
C ILE A 49 14.18 23.15 9.09
N THR A 50 12.90 22.84 9.27
CA THR A 50 11.81 23.42 8.50
C THR A 50 10.56 23.55 9.36
N ASP A 51 9.86 24.67 9.21
CA ASP A 51 8.58 24.94 9.86
C ASP A 51 7.42 24.68 8.92
N PHE A 52 6.45 23.88 9.38
CA PHE A 52 5.25 23.57 8.63
C PHE A 52 3.99 24.01 9.39
N GLU A 53 3.16 24.85 8.76
CA GLU A 53 1.83 25.16 9.31
C GLU A 53 0.99 23.87 9.35
N MET A 54 0.48 23.54 10.53
CA MET A 54 -0.34 22.36 10.74
C MET A 54 -1.83 22.67 10.51
N LYS A 55 -2.57 21.69 10.01
CA LYS A 55 -4.00 21.83 9.77
C LYS A 55 -4.79 21.43 11.02
N LYS A 56 -5.66 22.31 11.53
CA LYS A 56 -6.57 21.95 12.61
C LYS A 56 -7.52 20.81 12.19
N SER A 57 -7.64 19.80 13.04
CA SER A 57 -8.62 18.71 12.96
C SER A 57 -9.45 18.62 14.25
N GLY A 58 -10.44 17.72 14.29
CA GLY A 58 -11.28 17.53 15.48
C GLY A 58 -10.52 17.00 16.70
N LEU A 59 -9.41 16.30 16.49
CA LEU A 59 -8.61 15.69 17.55
C LEU A 59 -7.43 16.57 17.97
N GLY A 60 -6.87 17.36 17.04
CA GLY A 60 -5.70 18.19 17.30
C GLY A 60 -5.25 18.95 16.05
N TYR A 61 -3.94 19.00 15.81
CA TYR A 61 -3.36 19.59 14.61
C TYR A 61 -2.62 18.52 13.81
N GLU A 62 -2.84 18.48 12.51
CA GLU A 62 -2.37 17.41 11.63
C GLU A 62 -1.38 17.95 10.60
N LEU A 63 -0.36 17.14 10.33
CA LEU A 63 0.61 17.38 9.27
C LEU A 63 0.97 16.07 8.60
N THR A 64 1.03 16.07 7.27
CA THR A 64 1.55 14.96 6.48
C THR A 64 2.84 15.41 5.82
N PHE A 65 3.90 14.65 6.01
CA PHE A 65 5.22 14.97 5.45
C PHE A 65 5.99 13.69 5.09
N GLN A 66 7.02 13.83 4.27
CA GLN A 66 7.91 12.74 3.87
C GLN A 66 9.12 12.67 4.80
N LEU A 67 9.42 11.48 5.30
CA LEU A 67 10.64 11.22 6.05
C LEU A 67 11.83 11.09 5.10
N PRO A 68 12.98 11.69 5.43
CA PRO A 68 14.18 11.60 4.61
C PRO A 68 14.77 10.18 4.60
N SER A 69 15.63 9.88 3.62
CA SER A 69 16.35 8.61 3.52
C SER A 69 17.69 8.61 4.25
N GLN A 70 18.28 9.79 4.46
CA GLN A 70 19.66 9.97 4.91
C GLN A 70 19.82 10.18 6.43
N PHE A 71 18.73 10.23 7.20
CA PHE A 71 18.79 10.47 8.64
C PHE A 71 18.18 9.32 9.44
N ASP A 72 18.74 9.07 10.61
CA ASP A 72 18.32 7.99 11.51
C ASP A 72 17.35 8.45 12.61
N SER A 73 17.15 9.76 12.75
CA SER A 73 16.21 10.34 13.71
C SER A 73 15.56 11.61 13.20
N ILE A 74 14.40 11.91 13.75
CA ILE A 74 13.65 13.15 13.58
C ILE A 74 13.44 13.77 14.96
N ASN A 75 13.60 15.08 15.05
CA ASN A 75 13.28 15.89 16.23
C ASN A 75 12.17 16.87 15.86
N LEU A 76 11.26 17.08 16.80
CA LEU A 76 10.09 17.92 16.62
C LEU A 76 9.95 18.85 17.83
N ALA A 77 9.51 20.07 17.55
CA ALA A 77 8.95 20.99 18.51
C ALA A 77 7.74 21.67 17.86
N PHE A 78 6.86 22.26 18.66
CA PHE A 78 5.68 22.95 18.15
C PHE A 78 5.69 24.39 18.64
N MET A 79 5.30 25.30 17.77
CA MET A 79 5.15 26.71 18.13
C MET A 79 3.81 27.22 17.65
N ASN A 80 3.23 28.16 18.39
CA ASN A 80 2.04 28.85 17.94
C ASN A 80 2.36 30.25 17.38
N ASN A 81 1.35 30.92 16.85
CA ASN A 81 1.44 32.29 16.34
C ASN A 81 1.74 33.36 17.42
N LYS A 82 1.77 33.00 18.70
CA LYS A 82 2.18 33.87 19.82
C LYS A 82 3.62 33.62 20.27
N ASN A 83 4.37 32.80 19.54
CA ASN A 83 5.72 32.39 19.88
C ASN A 83 5.81 31.62 21.22
N GLU A 84 4.74 30.92 21.60
CA GLU A 84 4.77 29.94 22.70
C GLU A 84 5.20 28.59 22.12
N TRP A 85 6.13 27.91 22.81
CA TRP A 85 6.79 26.70 22.34
C TRP A 85 6.42 25.50 23.20
N ASP A 86 6.09 24.40 22.54
CA ASP A 86 6.07 23.06 23.11
C ASP A 86 7.27 22.28 22.57
N ASN A 87 8.33 22.27 23.37
CA ASN A 87 9.54 21.50 23.13
C ASN A 87 9.72 20.43 24.22
N ASN A 88 8.61 19.91 24.76
CA ASN A 88 8.64 18.86 25.78
C ASN A 88 9.53 19.20 27.00
N PHE A 89 9.40 20.42 27.52
CA PHE A 89 10.22 20.95 28.63
C PHE A 89 11.73 20.96 28.34
N GLY A 90 12.11 21.21 27.08
CA GLY A 90 13.50 21.24 26.63
C GLY A 90 14.09 19.89 26.25
N ASN A 91 13.31 18.81 26.30
CA ASN A 91 13.75 17.48 25.85
C ASN A 91 13.47 17.24 24.36
N ASP A 92 12.66 18.09 23.74
CA ASP A 92 12.12 17.94 22.40
C ASP A 92 11.34 16.62 22.22
N PHE A 93 10.79 16.42 21.03
CA PHE A 93 10.17 15.16 20.66
C PHE A 93 11.02 14.45 19.61
N SER A 94 11.86 13.52 20.07
CA SER A 94 12.80 12.80 19.22
C SER A 94 12.36 11.36 18.96
N PHE A 95 12.33 10.97 17.68
CA PHE A 95 11.95 9.62 17.25
C PHE A 95 13.01 9.01 16.32
N LYS A 96 13.27 7.71 16.49
CA LYS A 96 14.17 6.97 15.60
C LYS A 96 13.46 6.56 14.32
N LEU A 97 14.16 6.69 13.21
CA LEU A 97 13.73 6.24 11.89
C LEU A 97 14.29 4.84 11.62
N ILE A 98 13.47 4.01 10.97
CA ILE A 98 13.83 2.65 10.61
C ILE A 98 14.33 2.67 9.16
N PRO A 99 15.57 2.24 8.92
CA PRO A 99 16.09 2.14 7.56
C PRO A 99 15.29 1.14 6.73
N ILE A 100 14.97 1.54 5.50
CA ILE A 100 14.42 0.60 4.52
C ILE A 100 15.59 -0.21 3.97
N LYS A 101 15.64 -1.51 4.32
CA LYS A 101 16.52 -2.44 3.61
C LYS A 101 16.00 -2.54 2.18
N GLN A 102 16.68 -1.90 1.23
CA GLN A 102 16.46 -2.19 -0.18
C GLN A 102 16.77 -3.68 -0.37
N SER A 103 15.78 -4.45 -0.81
CA SER A 103 16.03 -5.81 -1.26
C SER A 103 17.07 -5.72 -2.36
N LYS A 104 18.26 -6.27 -2.12
CA LYS A 104 19.33 -6.39 -3.10
C LYS A 104 18.69 -6.98 -4.36
N LEU A 105 18.57 -6.20 -5.42
CA LEU A 105 18.02 -6.67 -6.69
C LEU A 105 18.91 -7.82 -7.13
N ILE A 106 18.40 -9.05 -7.06
CA ILE A 106 19.10 -10.21 -7.62
C ILE A 106 19.00 -9.99 -9.14
N PRO A 107 20.12 -9.96 -9.88
CA PRO A 107 20.04 -9.93 -11.33
C PRO A 107 19.24 -11.17 -11.77
N VAL A 108 18.16 -10.95 -12.52
CA VAL A 108 17.38 -12.03 -13.11
C VAL A 108 18.30 -12.74 -14.08
N THR A 109 18.89 -13.86 -13.67
CA THR A 109 19.49 -14.80 -14.62
C THR A 109 18.37 -15.40 -15.44
N GLU A 110 18.51 -15.33 -16.77
CA GLU A 110 17.53 -15.83 -17.77
C GLU A 110 17.11 -17.29 -17.54
N SER A 111 17.84 -18.05 -16.72
CA SER A 111 17.53 -19.42 -16.31
C SER A 111 16.24 -19.58 -15.50
N SER A 112 15.66 -18.51 -14.93
CA SER A 112 14.32 -18.55 -14.32
C SER A 112 13.18 -18.24 -15.32
N LEU A 113 13.50 -17.98 -16.59
CA LEU A 113 12.54 -17.84 -17.68
C LEU A 113 12.41 -19.12 -18.51
N ASN A 114 12.43 -20.31 -17.88
CA ASN A 114 11.57 -21.37 -18.39
C ASN A 114 10.15 -21.06 -17.92
N CYS A 115 9.60 -19.98 -18.49
CA CYS A 115 8.18 -19.74 -18.46
C CYS A 115 7.54 -20.97 -19.13
N VAL A 116 6.61 -21.61 -18.44
CA VAL A 116 5.64 -22.45 -19.13
C VAL A 116 5.05 -21.55 -20.20
N THR A 117 5.36 -21.84 -21.46
CA THR A 117 4.84 -21.08 -22.58
C THR A 117 3.34 -20.97 -22.39
N LEU A 118 2.82 -19.74 -22.42
CA LEU A 118 1.38 -19.51 -22.50
C LEU A 118 0.92 -20.20 -23.79
N GLN A 119 0.43 -21.43 -23.67
CA GLN A 119 -0.35 -22.04 -24.73
C GLN A 119 -1.51 -21.09 -24.96
N LYS A 120 -1.47 -20.37 -26.08
CA LYS A 120 -2.57 -19.56 -26.57
C LYS A 120 -3.79 -20.49 -26.61
N SER A 121 -4.65 -20.40 -25.60
CA SER A 121 -5.96 -21.04 -25.67
C SER A 121 -6.67 -20.35 -26.82
N SER A 122 -6.75 -21.04 -27.96
CA SER A 122 -7.37 -20.48 -29.15
C SER A 122 -8.82 -20.18 -28.82
N THR A 123 -9.24 -18.94 -29.08
CA THR A 123 -10.61 -18.44 -28.88
C THR A 123 -11.59 -19.00 -29.92
N SER A 124 -11.39 -20.24 -30.36
CA SER A 124 -12.19 -20.91 -31.40
C SER A 124 -13.38 -21.69 -30.83
N LEU A 125 -13.36 -22.12 -29.57
CA LEU A 125 -14.44 -22.92 -28.99
C LEU A 125 -15.75 -22.15 -28.71
N ARG A 126 -15.71 -20.81 -28.63
CA ARG A 126 -16.95 -20.00 -28.45
C ARG A 126 -17.79 -19.92 -29.73
N LYS A 127 -17.17 -19.99 -30.91
CA LYS A 127 -17.89 -19.93 -32.21
C LYS A 127 -18.50 -21.27 -32.59
N PHE A 128 -17.94 -22.39 -32.16
CA PHE A 128 -18.49 -23.73 -32.44
C PHE A 128 -19.84 -23.98 -31.76
N LYS A 129 -20.05 -23.42 -30.55
CA LYS A 129 -21.32 -23.56 -29.81
C LYS A 129 -22.52 -22.92 -30.53
N LEU A 130 -22.29 -21.82 -31.27
CA LEU A 130 -23.31 -21.16 -32.08
C LEU A 130 -23.61 -21.89 -33.40
N LEU A 131 -22.63 -22.61 -33.96
CA LEU A 131 -22.82 -23.37 -35.20
C LEU A 131 -23.66 -24.64 -34.96
N PHE A 132 -23.44 -25.36 -33.85
CA PHE A 132 -24.18 -26.58 -33.52
C PHE A 132 -25.66 -26.34 -33.18
N MET A 133 -26.00 -25.21 -32.55
CA MET A 133 -27.38 -24.87 -32.20
C MET A 133 -28.28 -24.59 -33.41
N LYS A 134 -27.71 -24.22 -34.57
CA LYS A 134 -28.47 -24.06 -35.82
C LYS A 134 -28.64 -25.38 -36.58
N ILE A 135 -27.70 -26.31 -36.45
CA ILE A 135 -27.75 -27.63 -37.10
C ILE A 135 -28.73 -28.57 -36.36
N SER A 136 -28.80 -28.48 -35.02
CA SER A 136 -29.70 -29.32 -34.21
C SER A 136 -31.19 -29.08 -34.45
N LYS A 137 -31.56 -27.97 -35.12
CA LYS A 137 -32.95 -27.66 -35.47
C LYS A 137 -33.37 -28.15 -36.86
N PHE A 138 -32.45 -28.69 -37.65
CA PHE A 138 -32.70 -29.13 -39.04
C PHE A 138 -32.45 -30.62 -39.28
N LEU A 139 -32.10 -31.40 -38.26
CA LEU A 139 -31.89 -32.84 -38.36
C LEU A 139 -32.88 -33.71 -37.54
N PRO A 140 -34.22 -33.54 -37.65
CA PRO A 140 -35.09 -34.68 -37.44
C PRO A 140 -35.15 -35.49 -38.74
N ARG A 141 -34.81 -36.79 -38.68
CA ARG A 141 -35.17 -37.88 -39.61
C ARG A 141 -34.07 -38.60 -40.42
N LEU A 142 -32.76 -38.43 -40.15
CA LEU A 142 -31.72 -39.15 -40.90
C LEU A 142 -30.83 -40.13 -40.11
N LEU A 143 -30.99 -40.27 -38.78
CA LEU A 143 -30.16 -41.18 -37.97
C LEU A 143 -30.94 -42.28 -37.21
N PHE A 144 -32.24 -42.43 -37.46
CA PHE A 144 -33.01 -43.57 -36.99
C PHE A 144 -33.43 -44.43 -38.18
N ASN A 145 -32.48 -45.16 -38.76
CA ASN A 145 -32.81 -46.35 -39.51
C ASN A 145 -31.61 -47.31 -39.53
N ASN A 146 -31.79 -48.44 -38.83
CA ASN A 146 -31.04 -49.69 -38.91
C ASN A 146 -29.59 -49.59 -38.36
N TYR A 147 -29.16 -50.42 -37.41
CA TYR A 147 -28.96 -51.85 -37.60
C TYR A 147 -29.06 -52.66 -36.30
N SER A 148 -29.53 -53.89 -36.50
CA SER A 148 -29.60 -55.03 -35.59
C SER A 148 -28.27 -55.33 -34.90
N PHE A 149 -28.31 -55.64 -33.61
CA PHE A 149 -27.17 -56.09 -32.82
C PHE A 149 -27.07 -57.62 -32.93
N ASP A 150 -26.28 -58.12 -33.89
CA ASP A 150 -25.91 -59.54 -33.94
C ASP A 150 -24.80 -59.82 -32.93
N THR A 151 -25.17 -60.48 -31.83
CA THR A 151 -24.22 -61.09 -30.90
C THR A 151 -23.81 -62.47 -31.42
N ASN A 152 -22.63 -62.58 -32.00
CA ASN A 152 -21.93 -63.85 -32.09
C ASN A 152 -20.45 -63.64 -31.78
N LEU A 153 -20.06 -64.00 -30.56
CA LEU A 153 -18.68 -64.17 -30.15
C LEU A 153 -18.55 -65.55 -29.50
N ASN A 154 -18.51 -66.59 -30.33
CA ASN A 154 -18.03 -67.90 -29.92
C ASN A 154 -16.51 -67.89 -29.97
N ASN A 155 -15.89 -67.97 -28.80
CA ASN A 155 -14.59 -68.59 -28.58
C ASN A 155 -14.61 -69.24 -27.19
N LYS A 156 -15.24 -70.41 -27.08
CA LYS A 156 -14.60 -71.67 -26.63
C LYS A 156 -15.50 -72.86 -26.93
#